data_AF-A0A810QB69-F1
#
_entry.id   AF-A0A810QB69-F1
#
_cell.length_a   1.000
_cell.length_b   1.000
_cell.length_c   1.000
_cell.angle_alpha   90.00
_cell.angle_beta   90.00
_cell.angle_gamma   90.00
#
_symmetry.space_group_name_H-M   'P 1'
#
loop_
_entity.id
_entity.type
_entity.pdbx_description
1 polymer ?
#
loop_
_entity_poly.entity_id
_entity_poly.type
_entity_poly.pdbx_seq_one_letter_code
_entity_poly.pdbx_strand_id
1 'polypeptide(L)'
;MFVWLHKFVVVIMDITLERILSLIPKKEDGKFKHGALSAFARKLGFKDGHIVSDWIAGNSTSYLNYLYQISVLYNVSVEWLKGETDIKNPDLQTEAGWKQLAIDLLSQLTPEELDREIAYLQKRVNEKDN
;
A
#
# COMPACT_ATOMS: atom_id res chain seq x y z
N MET A 1 34.74 18.36 22.41
CA MET A 1 33.64 17.51 22.91
C MET A 1 32.52 17.59 21.88
N PHE A 2 32.48 16.63 20.94
CA PHE A 2 31.49 16.64 19.86
C PHE A 2 30.24 15.92 20.34
N VAL A 3 29.15 16.68 20.54
CA VAL A 3 27.83 16.12 20.84
C VAL A 3 27.26 15.57 19.55
N TRP A 4 27.33 14.25 19.39
CA TRP A 4 26.68 13.52 18.30
C TRP A 4 25.20 13.38 18.66
N LEU A 5 24.39 14.38 18.29
CA LEU A 5 22.94 14.29 18.43
C LEU A 5 22.44 13.34 17.34
N HIS A 6 22.20 12.07 17.69
CA HIS A 6 21.38 11.18 16.88
C HIS A 6 20.04 11.89 16.65
N LYS A 7 19.86 12.48 15.48
CA LYS A 7 18.57 12.87 14.95
C LYS A 7 17.75 11.58 14.80
N PHE A 8 17.12 11.15 15.89
CA PHE A 8 15.89 10.39 15.82
C PHE A 8 14.84 11.33 15.24
N VAL A 9 14.86 11.45 13.91
CA VAL A 9 13.72 11.99 13.19
C VAL A 9 12.65 10.89 13.27
N VAL A 10 11.97 10.80 14.39
CA VAL A 10 10.62 10.25 14.41
C VAL A 10 9.77 11.32 13.73
N VAL A 11 9.83 11.36 12.40
CA VAL A 11 8.71 11.92 11.63
C VAL A 11 7.53 11.09 12.11
N ILE A 12 6.51 11.72 12.69
CA ILE A 12 5.23 11.05 12.92
C ILE A 12 4.73 10.70 11.52
N MET A 13 5.07 9.49 11.07
CA MET A 13 4.58 8.92 9.83
C MET A 13 3.08 8.74 10.04
N ASP A 14 2.25 9.23 9.11
CA ASP A 14 0.82 8.96 9.18
C ASP A 14 0.60 7.44 9.26
N ILE A 15 -0.35 7.01 10.11
CA ILE A 15 -0.62 5.60 10.40
C ILE A 15 -0.84 4.80 9.12
N THR A 16 -1.43 5.45 8.11
CA THR A 16 -1.63 4.87 6.78
C THR A 16 -0.33 4.49 6.12
N LEU A 17 0.62 5.42 6.04
CA LEU A 17 1.92 5.15 5.43
C LEU A 17 2.72 4.14 6.26
N GLU A 18 2.64 4.19 7.59
CA GLU A 18 3.27 3.18 8.45
C GLU A 18 2.76 1.77 8.14
N ARG A 19 1.43 1.60 8.08
CA ARG A 19 0.80 0.30 7.79
C ARG A 19 1.11 -0.16 6.37
N ILE A 20 1.14 0.72 5.37
CA ILE A 20 1.60 0.38 4.00
C ILE A 20 3.04 -0.11 4.01
N LEU A 21 3.96 0.61 4.65
CA LEU A 21 5.39 0.25 4.69
C LEU A 21 5.64 -1.04 5.49
N SER A 22 4.75 -1.40 6.41
CA SER A 22 4.81 -2.66 7.15
C SER A 22 4.57 -3.90 6.25
N LEU A 23 3.93 -3.72 5.08
CA LEU A 23 3.70 -4.77 4.11
C LEU A 23 4.94 -5.10 3.26
N ILE A 24 5.96 -4.23 3.31
CA ILE A 24 7.19 -4.38 2.52
C ILE A 24 8.21 -5.21 3.31
N PRO A 25 8.84 -6.25 2.71
CA PRO A 25 9.84 -7.06 3.39
C PRO A 25 11.00 -6.26 3.98
N LYS A 26 11.24 -6.43 5.28
CA LYS A 26 12.36 -5.84 6.03
C LYS A 26 13.41 -6.90 6.40
N LYS A 27 14.63 -6.43 6.67
CA LYS A 27 15.71 -7.17 7.31
C LYS A 27 15.55 -7.12 8.83
N GLU A 28 16.39 -7.87 9.54
CA GLU A 28 16.42 -7.88 11.01
C GLU A 28 16.77 -6.49 11.60
N ASP A 29 17.56 -5.68 10.87
CA ASP A 29 17.92 -4.31 11.27
C ASP A 29 16.82 -3.27 11.00
N GLY A 30 15.62 -3.71 10.59
CA GLY A 30 14.48 -2.84 10.28
C GLY A 30 14.54 -2.15 8.92
N LYS A 31 15.65 -2.26 8.16
CA LYS A 31 15.75 -1.70 6.80
C LYS A 31 15.02 -2.57 5.79
N PHE A 32 14.56 -1.97 4.70
CA PHE A 32 13.98 -2.72 3.60
C PHE A 32 15.00 -3.69 2.96
N LYS A 33 14.54 -4.89 2.57
CA LYS A 33 15.36 -5.80 1.77
C LYS A 33 15.71 -5.12 0.43
N HIS A 34 16.89 -5.42 -0.12
CA HIS A 34 17.31 -4.85 -1.40
C HIS A 34 16.28 -5.19 -2.49
N GLY A 35 15.88 -4.18 -3.28
CA GLY A 35 14.85 -4.32 -4.31
C GLY A 35 13.39 -4.34 -3.82
N ALA A 36 13.13 -4.41 -2.50
CA ALA A 36 11.76 -4.58 -1.98
C ALA A 36 10.83 -3.39 -2.29
N LEU A 37 11.34 -2.15 -2.23
CA LEU A 37 10.57 -0.95 -2.60
C LEU A 37 10.15 -0.98 -4.07
N SER A 38 11.07 -1.38 -4.96
CA SER A 38 10.78 -1.50 -6.39
C SER A 38 9.80 -2.63 -6.67
N ALA A 39 9.93 -3.76 -5.99
CA ALA A 39 9.00 -4.87 -6.12
C ALA A 39 7.59 -4.49 -5.64
N PHE A 40 7.48 -3.74 -4.54
CA PHE A 40 6.21 -3.21 -4.06
C PHE A 40 5.59 -2.25 -5.08
N ALA A 41 6.35 -1.25 -5.54
CA ALA A 41 5.87 -0.20 -6.44
C ALA A 41 5.43 -0.78 -7.80
N ARG A 42 6.13 -1.79 -8.31
CA ARG A 42 5.76 -2.47 -9.56
C ARG A 42 4.40 -3.16 -9.50
N LYS A 43 3.99 -3.69 -8.33
CA LYS A 43 2.64 -4.25 -8.18
C LYS A 43 1.55 -3.19 -8.32
N LEU A 44 1.86 -1.92 -8.05
CA LEU A 44 0.96 -0.77 -8.24
C LEU A 44 1.13 -0.11 -9.63
N GLY A 45 1.90 -0.73 -10.54
CA GLY A 45 2.07 -0.24 -11.91
C GLY A 45 3.19 0.79 -12.12
N PHE A 46 4.01 1.09 -11.10
CA PHE A 46 5.17 1.97 -11.24
C PHE A 46 6.40 1.23 -11.79
N LYS A 47 7.32 1.98 -12.43
CA LYS A 47 8.55 1.42 -13.02
C LYS A 47 9.56 0.92 -11.96
N ASP A 48 9.68 1.65 -10.86
CA ASP A 48 10.64 1.41 -9.80
C ASP A 48 10.13 1.98 -8.45
N GLY A 49 10.98 1.88 -7.42
CA GLY A 49 10.65 2.25 -6.05
C GLY A 49 10.74 3.74 -5.73
N HIS A 50 11.06 4.63 -6.69
CA HIS A 50 11.25 6.06 -6.40
C HIS A 50 10.01 6.69 -5.73
N ILE A 51 8.82 6.33 -6.19
CA ILE A 51 7.56 6.82 -5.62
C ILE A 51 7.41 6.46 -4.12
N VAL A 52 7.86 5.27 -3.72
CA VAL A 52 7.79 4.83 -2.31
C VAL A 52 8.83 5.57 -1.48
N SER A 53 10.01 5.87 -2.05
CA SER A 53 10.99 6.74 -1.42
C SER A 53 10.46 8.15 -1.20
N ASP A 54 9.72 8.71 -2.16
CA ASP A 54 9.07 10.02 -2.02
C ASP A 54 7.99 10.01 -0.92
N TRP A 55 7.22 8.93 -0.78
CA TRP A 55 6.29 8.78 0.34
C TRP A 55 7.02 8.79 1.69
N ILE A 56 8.09 7.99 1.83
CA ILE A 56 8.90 7.92 3.06
C ILE A 56 9.52 9.30 3.40
N ALA A 57 9.94 10.05 2.39
CA ALA A 57 10.51 11.39 2.56
C ALA A 57 9.46 12.47 2.87
N GLY A 58 8.17 12.17 2.74
CA GLY A 58 7.09 13.14 2.86
C GLY A 58 6.94 14.06 1.64
N ASN A 59 7.59 13.75 0.52
CA ASN A 59 7.52 14.52 -0.72
C ASN A 59 6.20 14.27 -1.48
N SER A 60 5.50 13.18 -1.16
CA SER A 60 4.21 12.84 -1.78
C SER A 60 3.31 12.04 -0.85
N THR A 61 2.02 12.37 -0.84
CA THR A 61 0.97 11.60 -0.16
C THR A 61 0.13 10.77 -1.13
N SER A 62 0.62 10.57 -2.35
CA SER A 62 -0.11 9.87 -3.40
C SER A 62 -0.42 8.40 -3.09
N TYR A 63 0.21 7.81 -2.05
CA TYR A 63 -0.15 6.50 -1.52
C TYR A 63 -1.64 6.38 -1.14
N LEU A 64 -2.29 7.49 -0.78
CA LEU A 64 -3.73 7.54 -0.47
C LEU A 64 -4.60 7.13 -1.67
N ASN A 65 -4.12 7.33 -2.89
CA ASN A 65 -4.85 6.93 -4.11
C ASN A 65 -4.78 5.42 -4.38
N TYR A 66 -3.96 4.67 -3.63
CA TYR A 66 -3.69 3.25 -3.88
C TYR A 66 -4.13 2.34 -2.73
N LEU A 67 -4.82 2.85 -1.70
CA LEU A 67 -5.21 2.06 -0.53
C LEU A 67 -6.01 0.82 -0.93
N TYR A 68 -6.91 0.98 -1.90
CA TYR A 68 -7.75 -0.09 -2.44
C TYR A 68 -6.95 -1.15 -3.20
N GLN A 69 -5.99 -0.75 -4.04
CA GLN A 69 -5.09 -1.70 -4.71
C GLN A 69 -4.21 -2.44 -3.71
N ILE A 70 -3.69 -1.73 -2.70
CA ILE A 70 -2.84 -2.29 -1.65
C ILE A 70 -3.64 -3.29 -0.80
N SER A 71 -4.90 -2.98 -0.47
CA SER A 71 -5.77 -3.86 0.33
C SER A 71 -5.94 -5.23 -0.34
N VAL A 72 -6.24 -5.23 -1.64
CA VAL A 72 -6.39 -6.45 -2.44
C VAL A 72 -5.06 -7.19 -2.61
N LEU A 73 -3.98 -6.48 -2.95
CA LEU A 73 -2.66 -7.10 -3.22
C LEU A 73 -2.04 -7.79 -2.01
N TYR A 74 -2.38 -7.34 -0.79
CA TYR A 74 -1.79 -7.82 0.45
C TYR A 74 -2.78 -8.48 1.40
N ASN A 75 -4.03 -8.69 0.97
CA ASN A 75 -5.10 -9.25 1.80
C ASN A 75 -5.29 -8.51 3.13
N VAL A 76 -5.42 -7.18 3.08
CA VAL A 76 -5.68 -6.36 4.26
C VAL A 76 -6.93 -5.52 4.05
N SER A 77 -7.59 -5.08 5.11
CA SER A 77 -8.73 -4.16 5.01
C SER A 77 -8.27 -2.72 4.80
N VAL A 78 -9.10 -1.89 4.16
CA VAL A 78 -8.79 -0.46 3.97
C VAL A 78 -8.91 0.30 5.27
N GLU A 79 -9.85 -0.08 6.12
CA GLU A 79 -10.05 0.41 7.48
C GLU A 79 -8.78 0.15 8.31
N TRP A 80 -8.14 -1.02 8.14
CA TRP A 80 -6.84 -1.26 8.73
C TRP A 80 -5.80 -0.35 8.11
N LEU A 81 -5.72 -0.20 6.78
CA LEU A 81 -4.76 0.75 6.21
C LEU A 81 -4.95 2.16 6.79
N LYS A 82 -6.18 2.64 6.97
CA LYS A 82 -6.49 3.98 7.52
C LYS A 82 -6.28 4.13 9.04
N GLY A 83 -6.01 3.05 9.77
CA GLY A 83 -5.91 3.11 11.24
C GLY A 83 -7.24 3.06 11.99
N GLU A 84 -8.35 2.76 11.30
CA GLU A 84 -9.71 2.75 11.85
C GLU A 84 -10.04 1.45 12.62
N THR A 85 -9.31 0.37 12.34
CA THR A 85 -9.43 -0.93 13.02
C THR A 85 -8.05 -1.59 13.20
N ASP A 86 -7.91 -2.43 14.22
CA ASP A 86 -6.72 -3.27 14.42
C ASP A 86 -6.84 -4.63 13.70
N ILE A 87 -8.01 -4.94 13.14
CA ILE A 87 -8.25 -6.16 12.37
C ILE A 87 -7.62 -6.01 10.99
N LYS A 88 -6.41 -6.58 10.84
CA LYS A 88 -5.61 -6.47 9.61
C LYS A 88 -6.24 -7.14 8.40
N ASN A 89 -6.68 -8.37 8.58
CA ASN A 89 -7.16 -9.22 7.50
C ASN A 89 -8.67 -9.38 7.63
N PRO A 90 -9.44 -9.21 6.54
CA PRO A 90 -10.81 -9.68 6.52
C PRO A 90 -10.81 -11.22 6.56
N ASP A 91 -11.81 -11.83 7.20
CA ASP A 91 -11.94 -13.30 7.25
C ASP A 91 -12.40 -13.83 5.89
N LEU A 92 -11.44 -14.02 4.98
CA LEU A 92 -11.68 -14.33 3.57
C LEU A 92 -11.35 -15.79 3.23
N GLN A 93 -11.81 -16.72 4.06
CA GLN A 93 -11.58 -18.16 3.86
C GLN A 93 -12.32 -18.75 2.64
N THR A 94 -13.10 -17.95 1.92
CA THR A 94 -13.88 -18.40 0.76
C THR A 94 -13.85 -17.40 -0.40
N GLU A 95 -13.95 -17.89 -1.64
CA GLU A 95 -14.12 -17.06 -2.85
C GLU A 95 -15.31 -16.10 -2.72
N ALA A 96 -16.38 -16.53 -2.06
CA ALA A 96 -17.55 -15.69 -1.77
C ALA A 96 -17.19 -14.51 -0.86
N GLY A 97 -16.35 -14.73 0.16
CA GLY A 97 -15.83 -13.67 1.01
C GLY A 97 -15.02 -12.65 0.21
N TRP A 98 -14.13 -13.11 -0.67
CA TRP A 98 -13.34 -12.24 -1.54
C TRP A 98 -14.21 -11.40 -2.49
N LYS A 99 -15.26 -12.01 -3.07
CA LYS A 99 -16.21 -11.29 -3.92
C LYS A 99 -17.00 -10.24 -3.13
N GLN A 100 -17.47 -10.59 -1.94
CA GLN A 100 -18.23 -9.66 -1.12
C GLN A 100 -17.35 -8.48 -0.67
N LEU A 101 -16.11 -8.74 -0.23
CA LEU A 101 -15.15 -7.68 0.09
C LEU A 101 -14.93 -6.77 -1.12
N ALA A 102 -14.73 -7.32 -2.31
CA ALA A 102 -14.55 -6.51 -3.51
C ALA A 102 -15.78 -5.63 -3.80
N ILE A 103 -17.00 -6.15 -3.63
CA ILE A 103 -18.23 -5.39 -3.80
C ILE A 103 -18.33 -4.25 -2.77
N ASP A 104 -18.12 -4.56 -1.48
CA ASP A 104 -18.19 -3.58 -0.40
C ASP A 104 -17.15 -2.48 -0.61
N LEU A 105 -15.95 -2.87 -1.06
CA LEU A 105 -14.85 -1.97 -1.37
C LEU A 105 -15.18 -1.03 -2.53
N LEU A 106 -15.65 -1.59 -3.65
CA LEU A 106 -16.03 -0.83 -4.84
C LEU A 106 -17.19 0.14 -4.56
N SER A 107 -18.08 -0.22 -3.64
CA SER A 107 -19.23 0.61 -3.25
C SER A 107 -18.83 1.85 -2.42
N GLN A 108 -17.64 1.87 -1.84
CA GLN A 108 -17.11 3.00 -1.08
C GLN A 108 -16.32 4.00 -1.93
N LEU A 109 -16.04 3.68 -3.19
CA LEU A 109 -15.21 4.52 -4.06
C LEU A 109 -15.97 5.73 -4.56
N THR A 110 -15.28 6.87 -4.67
CA THR A 110 -15.78 7.97 -5.51
C THR A 110 -15.74 7.56 -6.99
N PRO A 111 -16.50 8.23 -7.88
CA PRO A 111 -16.42 7.96 -9.31
C PRO A 111 -14.99 8.03 -9.86
N GLU A 112 -14.19 8.99 -9.40
CA GLU A 112 -12.80 9.18 -9.83
C GLU A 112 -11.88 8.07 -9.30
N GLU A 113 -12.13 7.56 -8.09
CA GLU A 113 -11.41 6.39 -7.55
C GLU A 113 -11.77 5.12 -8.32
N LEU A 114 -13.06 4.93 -8.62
CA LEU A 114 -13.55 3.80 -9.39
C LEU A 114 -12.94 3.78 -10.80
N ASP A 115 -12.88 4.93 -11.49
CA ASP A 115 -12.26 5.05 -12.81
C ASP A 115 -10.77 4.65 -12.78
N ARG A 116 -10.04 5.05 -11.73
CA ARG A 116 -8.64 4.66 -11.54
C ARG A 116 -8.48 3.16 -11.33
N GLU A 117 -9.35 2.56 -10.53
CA GLU A 117 -9.33 1.10 -10.30
C GLU A 117 -9.68 0.32 -11.57
N ILE A 118 -10.68 0.76 -12.34
CA ILE A 118 -11.03 0.16 -13.63
C ILE A 118 -9.83 0.21 -14.58
N ALA A 119 -9.17 1.36 -14.70
CA ALA A 119 -8.00 1.52 -15.57
C ALA A 119 -6.84 0.59 -15.15
N TYR A 120 -6.59 0.46 -13.84
CA TYR A 120 -5.58 -0.46 -13.30
C TYR A 120 -5.91 -1.93 -13.64
N LEU A 121 -7.16 -2.35 -13.42
CA LEU A 121 -7.60 -3.72 -13.70
C LEU A 121 -7.56 -4.05 -15.20
N GLN A 122 -7.99 -3.13 -16.07
CA GLN A 122 -7.90 -3.29 -17.52
C GLN A 122 -6.44 -3.51 -17.98
N LYS A 123 -5.52 -2.69 -17.48
CA LYS A 123 -4.08 -2.86 -17.77
C LYS A 123 -3.59 -4.25 -17.33
N ARG A 124 -3.97 -4.70 -16.13
CA ARG A 124 -3.54 -5.98 -15.56
C ARG A 124 -4.11 -7.19 -16.30
N VAL A 125 -5.33 -7.09 -16.84
CA VAL A 125 -5.92 -8.13 -17.69
C VAL A 125 -5.12 -8.23 -18.99
N ASN A 126 -4.85 -7.10 -19.65
CA ASN A 126 -4.10 -7.08 -20.91
C ASN A 126 -2.64 -7.55 -20.78
N GLU A 127 -2.01 -7.39 -19.61
CA GLU A 127 -0.66 -7.90 -19.33
C GLU A 127 -0.58 -9.42 -19.13
N LYS A 128 -1.71 -10.10 -18.84
CA LYS A 128 -1.73 -11.57 -18.69
C LYS A 128 -1.90 -12.32 -20.01
N ASP A 129 -2.43 -11.64 -21.02
CA ASP A 129 -2.74 -12.22 -22.34
C ASP A 129 -1.59 -12.07 -23.36
N ASN A 130 -0.42 -11.59 -22.91
CA ASN A 130 0.76 -11.28 -23.73
C ASN A 130 2.01 -11.91 -23.11
#